data_AF-A0A7R9PDQ4-F1
#
_entry.id   AF-A0A7R9PDQ4-F1
#
_cell.length_a   1.000
_cell.length_b   1.000
_cell.length_c   1.000
_cell.angle_alpha   90.00
_cell.angle_beta   90.00
_cell.angle_gamma   90.00
#
_symmetry.space_group_name_H-M   'P 1'
#
loop_
_entity.id
_entity.type
_entity.pdbx_description
1 polymer ?
#
loop_
_entity_poly.entity_id
_entity_poly.type
_entity_poly.pdbx_seq_one_letter_code
_entity_poly.pdbx_strand_id
1 'polypeptide(L)'
;MAEESSLTASLQGLERKLEEWSRPVSYTNLQPPPPLARVAPATITAAYEDMAQEVVDFQNFLQETGGHTNGWEEQDHLQFLKICRQHSGKPSLLQALASSLPHISEDEIEAHKKWFQQYNALKKAQQRAIKEWKKNKEKKKEEKIEPLELVENINKPEHFKTSPETKQKIEDWKVNVNLHSESSCNIAKRVLTLNYYFKWSLLPLRSAES
;
A
#
# COMPACT_ATOMS: atom_id res chain seq x y z
N MET A 1 32.61 21.02 -21.53
CA MET A 1 32.24 22.31 -20.89
C MET A 1 30.73 22.50 -20.73
N ALA A 2 29.89 22.04 -21.66
CA ALA A 2 28.43 22.12 -21.50
C ALA A 2 27.86 21.14 -20.46
N GLU A 3 28.48 19.96 -20.31
CA GLU A 3 28.04 18.94 -19.34
C GLU A 3 28.28 19.34 -17.88
N GLU A 4 29.43 19.95 -17.58
CA GLU A 4 29.77 20.49 -16.25
C GLU A 4 28.78 21.58 -15.83
N SER A 5 28.37 22.45 -16.76
CA SER A 5 27.38 23.50 -16.51
C SER A 5 25.98 22.93 -16.20
N SER A 6 25.58 21.86 -16.89
CA SER A 6 24.29 21.18 -16.63
C SER A 6 24.23 20.51 -15.25
N LEU A 7 25.34 19.89 -14.82
CA LEU A 7 25.45 19.28 -13.51
C LEU A 7 25.38 20.31 -12.39
N THR A 8 26.06 21.45 -12.55
CA THR A 8 26.00 22.55 -11.57
C THR A 8 24.61 23.18 -11.46
N ALA A 9 23.89 23.35 -12.57
CA ALA A 9 22.50 23.82 -12.56
C ALA A 9 21.55 22.84 -11.85
N SER A 10 21.79 21.53 -12.03
CA SER A 10 21.02 20.48 -11.35
C SER A 10 21.26 20.48 -9.84
N LEU A 11 22.51 20.64 -9.40
CA LEU A 11 22.86 20.75 -7.98
C LEU A 11 22.23 21.99 -7.34
N GLN A 12 22.34 23.15 -7.98
CA GLN A 12 21.69 24.38 -7.49
C GLN A 12 20.16 24.25 -7.41
N GLY A 13 19.55 23.53 -8.34
CA GLY A 13 18.12 23.24 -8.31
C GLY A 13 17.70 22.39 -7.11
N LEU A 14 18.52 21.43 -6.72
CA LEU A 14 18.29 20.59 -5.55
C LEU A 14 18.54 21.34 -4.24
N GLU A 15 19.60 22.15 -4.17
CA GLU A 15 19.88 23.02 -3.01
C GLU A 15 18.73 23.98 -2.73
N ARG A 16 18.17 24.61 -3.78
CA ARG A 16 16.99 25.49 -3.64
C ARG A 16 15.75 24.75 -3.12
N LYS A 17 15.55 23.50 -3.53
CA LYS A 17 14.44 22.68 -3.02
C LYS A 17 14.64 22.29 -1.57
N LEU A 18 15.88 21.98 -1.18
CA LEU A 18 16.23 21.67 0.20
C LEU A 18 15.96 22.88 1.11
N GLU A 19 16.34 24.09 0.66
CA GLU A 19 16.08 25.33 1.37
C GLU A 19 14.57 25.65 1.46
N GLU A 20 13.80 25.33 0.43
CA GLU A 20 12.34 25.49 0.48
C GLU A 20 11.68 24.50 1.46
N TRP A 21 12.18 23.27 1.51
CA TRP A 21 11.68 22.24 2.43
C TRP A 21 12.18 22.41 3.87
N SER A 22 13.30 23.10 4.08
CA SER A 22 13.85 23.39 5.40
C SER A 22 13.19 24.62 6.06
N ARG A 23 12.48 25.45 5.28
CA ARG A 23 11.76 26.61 5.81
C ARG A 23 10.66 26.14 6.78
N PRO A 24 10.68 26.59 8.04
CA PRO A 24 9.58 26.33 8.96
C PRO A 24 8.32 27.00 8.39
N VAL A 25 7.26 26.21 8.22
CA VAL A 25 5.96 26.71 7.77
C VAL A 25 5.48 27.75 8.78
N SER A 26 5.54 29.04 8.41
CA SER A 26 5.05 30.12 9.24
C SER A 26 3.54 30.22 9.06
N TYR A 27 2.79 29.69 10.04
CA TYR A 27 1.32 29.65 10.04
C TYR A 27 0.66 31.03 10.22
N THR A 28 1.45 32.11 10.23
CA THR A 28 1.04 33.46 10.67
C THR A 28 0.18 34.21 9.66
N ASN A 29 -0.07 33.66 8.47
CA ASN A 29 -0.95 34.25 7.46
C ASN A 29 -2.02 33.29 6.89
N LEU A 30 -2.27 32.16 7.56
CA LEU A 30 -3.48 31.41 7.28
C LEU A 30 -4.62 32.12 7.99
N GLN A 31 -5.41 32.90 7.23
CA GLN A 31 -6.74 33.27 7.66
C GLN A 31 -7.43 31.99 8.15
N PRO A 32 -7.95 31.95 9.39
CA PRO A 32 -8.59 30.76 9.89
C PRO A 32 -9.67 30.36 8.88
N PRO A 33 -9.79 29.07 8.52
CA PRO A 33 -10.90 28.63 7.69
C PRO A 33 -12.20 29.13 8.34
N PRO A 34 -13.19 29.59 7.54
CA PRO A 34 -14.48 30.01 8.08
C PRO A 34 -14.97 28.91 9.02
N PRO A 35 -15.54 29.25 10.19
CA PRO A 35 -15.86 28.26 11.20
C PRO A 35 -16.72 27.18 10.57
N LEU A 36 -16.10 26.02 10.31
CA LEU A 36 -16.83 24.82 9.95
C LEU A 36 -17.77 24.61 11.13
N ALA A 37 -19.07 24.67 10.88
CA ALA A 37 -20.11 24.37 11.85
C ALA A 37 -19.61 23.22 12.73
N ARG A 38 -19.30 23.56 13.98
CA ARG A 38 -18.53 22.72 14.90
C ARG A 38 -19.44 21.56 15.28
N VAL A 39 -19.40 20.48 14.50
CA VAL A 39 -19.99 19.22 14.92
C VAL A 39 -19.29 18.87 16.23
N ALA A 40 -20.07 18.68 17.29
CA ALA A 40 -19.54 18.57 18.65
C ALA A 40 -18.35 17.59 18.69
N PRO A 41 -17.20 17.98 19.29
CA PRO A 41 -15.96 17.20 19.24
C PRO A 41 -16.10 15.81 19.88
N ALA A 42 -17.01 15.67 20.86
CA ALA A 42 -17.15 14.46 21.67
C ALA A 42 -17.47 13.17 20.88
N THR A 43 -18.23 13.26 19.79
CA THR A 43 -18.64 12.05 19.02
C THR A 43 -17.64 11.67 17.93
N ILE A 44 -16.78 12.61 17.49
CA ILE A 44 -15.71 12.31 16.53
C ILE A 44 -14.49 11.76 17.27
N THR A 45 -14.18 12.28 18.45
CA THR A 45 -13.06 11.79 19.27
C THR A 45 -13.30 10.37 19.72
N ALA A 46 -14.46 10.03 20.29
CA ALA A 46 -14.72 8.68 20.78
C ALA A 46 -14.63 7.60 19.68
N ALA A 47 -15.25 7.82 18.51
CA ALA A 47 -15.19 6.87 17.40
C ALA A 47 -13.81 6.79 16.73
N TYR A 48 -13.02 7.87 16.78
CA TYR A 48 -11.63 7.86 16.34
C TYR A 48 -10.73 7.16 17.36
N GLU A 49 -10.97 7.36 18.65
CA GLU A 49 -10.27 6.71 19.76
C GLU A 49 -10.48 5.19 19.72
N ASP A 50 -11.72 4.73 19.54
CA ASP A 50 -12.04 3.31 19.44
C ASP A 50 -11.40 2.67 18.19
N MET A 51 -11.45 3.35 17.03
CA MET A 51 -10.75 2.88 15.83
C MET A 51 -9.24 2.86 16.03
N ALA A 52 -8.68 3.90 16.66
CA ALA A 52 -7.26 4.00 16.95
C ALA A 52 -6.85 2.88 17.90
N GLN A 53 -7.65 2.56 18.91
CA GLN A 53 -7.38 1.49 19.86
C GLN A 53 -7.32 0.13 19.17
N GLU A 54 -8.31 -0.24 18.36
CA GLU A 54 -8.27 -1.53 17.64
C GLU A 54 -7.10 -1.62 16.65
N VAL A 55 -6.70 -0.50 16.05
CA VAL A 55 -5.52 -0.43 15.17
C VAL A 55 -4.23 -0.57 15.97
N VAL A 56 -4.13 0.10 17.12
CA VAL A 56 -2.98 0.06 18.03
C VAL A 56 -2.82 -1.33 18.63
N ASP A 57 -3.90 -1.96 19.08
CA ASP A 57 -3.88 -3.31 19.65
C ASP A 57 -3.31 -4.33 18.66
N PHE A 58 -3.72 -4.24 17.38
CA PHE A 58 -3.15 -5.10 16.33
C PHE A 58 -1.67 -4.81 16.06
N GLN A 59 -1.25 -3.53 16.10
CA GLN A 59 0.15 -3.17 15.92
C GLN A 59 1.02 -3.63 17.09
N ASN A 60 0.55 -3.44 18.33
CA ASN A 60 1.24 -3.90 19.54
C ASN A 60 1.38 -5.42 19.51
N PHE A 61 0.32 -6.14 19.17
CA PHE A 61 0.37 -7.59 19.00
C PHE A 61 1.46 -8.00 17.99
N LEU A 62 1.54 -7.34 16.84
CA LEU A 62 2.59 -7.61 15.84
C LEU A 62 3.99 -7.31 16.37
N GLN A 63 4.17 -6.24 17.14
CA GLN A 63 5.47 -5.90 17.71
C GLN A 63 5.89 -6.92 18.77
N GLU A 64 4.96 -7.35 19.63
CA GLU A 64 5.20 -8.31 20.70
C GLU A 64 5.47 -9.72 20.16
N THR A 65 4.73 -10.16 19.13
CA THR A 65 4.85 -11.53 18.60
C THR A 65 5.93 -11.67 17.53
N GLY A 66 6.71 -10.63 17.21
CA GLY A 66 7.74 -10.72 16.18
C GLY A 66 7.19 -10.73 14.74
N GLY A 67 6.09 -10.02 14.51
CA GLY A 67 5.57 -9.72 13.18
C GLY A 67 4.48 -10.67 12.68
N HIS A 68 4.32 -10.70 11.35
CA HIS A 68 3.20 -11.39 10.68
C HIS A 68 3.34 -12.92 10.63
N THR A 69 4.48 -13.48 11.03
CA THR A 69 4.73 -14.93 11.01
C THR A 69 5.03 -15.50 12.39
N ASN A 70 5.00 -14.71 13.46
CA ASN A 70 5.36 -15.15 14.81
C ASN A 70 6.76 -15.79 14.91
N GLY A 71 7.71 -15.31 14.10
CA GLY A 71 9.05 -15.92 14.01
C GLY A 71 9.12 -17.23 13.22
N TRP A 72 8.02 -17.71 12.62
CA TRP A 72 8.06 -18.85 11.70
C TRP A 72 8.74 -18.48 10.38
N GLU A 73 9.48 -19.43 9.82
CA GLU A 73 10.01 -19.32 8.47
C GLU A 73 8.87 -19.14 7.46
N GLU A 74 9.10 -18.32 6.43
CA GLU A 74 8.07 -17.97 5.46
C GLU A 74 7.51 -19.22 4.74
N GLN A 75 8.37 -20.19 4.39
CA GLN A 75 7.94 -21.43 3.74
C GLN A 75 7.00 -22.25 4.63
N ASP A 76 7.36 -22.44 5.89
CA ASP A 76 6.56 -23.17 6.87
C ASP A 76 5.25 -22.47 7.17
N HIS A 77 5.29 -21.14 7.30
CA HIS A 77 4.10 -20.33 7.50
C HIS A 77 3.12 -20.46 6.32
N LEU A 78 3.61 -20.39 5.08
CA LEU A 78 2.78 -20.57 3.89
C LEU A 78 2.17 -21.98 3.82
N GLN A 79 2.94 -23.00 4.17
CA GLN A 79 2.46 -24.38 4.22
C GLN A 79 1.38 -24.57 5.29
N PHE A 80 1.59 -24.00 6.47
CA PHE A 80 0.60 -23.95 7.55
C PHE A 80 -0.70 -23.30 7.08
N LEU A 81 -0.64 -22.14 6.42
CA LEU A 81 -1.82 -21.44 5.91
C LEU A 81 -2.58 -22.28 4.88
N LYS A 82 -1.86 -22.96 3.97
CA LYS A 82 -2.45 -23.84 2.95
C LYS A 82 -3.22 -24.98 3.59
N ILE A 83 -2.62 -25.68 4.55
CA ILE A 83 -3.25 -26.82 5.24
C ILE A 83 -4.42 -26.34 6.09
N CYS A 84 -4.26 -25.22 6.81
CA CYS A 84 -5.34 -24.63 7.60
C CYS A 84 -6.57 -24.27 6.76
N ARG A 85 -6.36 -23.77 5.53
CA ARG A 85 -7.47 -23.51 4.59
C ARG A 85 -8.15 -24.80 4.14
N GLN A 86 -7.37 -25.83 3.80
CA GLN A 86 -7.87 -27.12 3.30
C GLN A 86 -8.60 -27.95 4.36
N HIS A 87 -8.12 -27.89 5.60
CA HIS A 87 -8.63 -28.65 6.74
C HIS A 87 -9.37 -27.79 7.77
N SER A 88 -9.85 -26.60 7.37
CA SER A 88 -10.60 -25.72 8.25
C SER A 88 -11.79 -26.46 8.92
N GLY A 89 -11.81 -26.48 10.25
CA GLY A 89 -12.85 -27.13 11.04
C GLY A 89 -12.77 -28.66 11.16
N LYS A 90 -11.74 -29.31 10.59
CA LYS A 90 -11.55 -30.77 10.67
C LYS A 90 -10.57 -31.15 11.80
N PRO A 91 -10.82 -32.25 12.54
CA PRO A 91 -9.88 -32.74 13.54
C PRO A 91 -8.56 -33.25 12.92
N SER A 92 -8.57 -33.61 11.63
CA SER A 92 -7.38 -34.06 10.89
C SER A 92 -6.36 -32.95 10.57
N LEU A 93 -6.64 -31.69 10.94
CA LEU A 93 -5.76 -30.56 10.68
C LEU A 93 -4.40 -30.72 11.38
N LEU A 94 -4.38 -31.15 12.64
CA LEU A 94 -3.12 -31.34 13.39
C LEU A 94 -2.28 -32.45 12.76
N GLN A 95 -2.90 -33.59 12.43
CA GLN A 95 -2.22 -34.70 11.77
C GLN A 95 -1.65 -34.31 10.40
N ALA A 96 -2.40 -33.53 9.61
CA ALA A 96 -1.95 -33.05 8.31
C ALA A 96 -0.77 -32.06 8.45
N LEU A 97 -0.78 -31.19 9.46
CA LEU A 97 0.33 -30.28 9.76
C LEU A 97 1.58 -31.06 10.22
N ALA A 98 1.42 -32.00 11.14
CA ALA A 98 2.52 -32.83 11.63
C ALA A 98 3.16 -33.68 10.52
N SER A 99 2.37 -34.13 9.54
CA SER A 99 2.87 -34.89 8.39
C SER A 99 3.61 -34.02 7.36
N SER A 100 3.21 -32.74 7.23
CA SER A 100 3.78 -31.83 6.23
C SER A 100 5.00 -31.08 6.77
N LEU A 101 5.02 -30.80 8.08
CA LEU A 101 6.10 -30.07 8.78
C LEU A 101 6.72 -30.99 9.84
N PRO A 102 7.49 -32.02 9.44
CA PRO A 102 8.04 -33.01 10.37
C PRO A 102 9.16 -32.44 11.26
N HIS A 103 9.72 -31.28 10.91
CA HIS A 103 10.75 -30.59 11.68
C HIS A 103 10.20 -29.68 12.76
N ILE A 104 8.87 -29.47 12.82
CA ILE A 104 8.21 -28.64 13.83
C ILE A 104 7.44 -29.56 14.78
N SER A 105 7.55 -29.31 16.08
CA SER A 105 6.83 -30.10 17.07
C SER A 105 5.32 -29.83 17.06
N GLU A 106 4.51 -30.81 17.49
CA GLU A 106 3.06 -30.64 17.59
C GLU A 106 2.67 -29.51 18.55
N ASP A 107 3.43 -29.34 19.64
CA ASP A 107 3.23 -28.26 20.61
C ASP A 107 3.46 -26.87 19.97
N GLU A 108 4.50 -26.71 19.16
CA GLU A 108 4.78 -25.48 18.42
C GLU A 108 3.68 -25.19 17.38
N ILE A 109 3.19 -26.22 16.68
CA ILE A 109 2.08 -26.10 15.75
C ILE A 109 0.80 -25.64 16.48
N GLU A 110 0.52 -26.19 17.66
CA GLU A 110 -0.66 -25.80 18.44
C GLU A 110 -0.53 -24.37 18.98
N ALA A 111 0.66 -23.98 19.46
CA ALA A 111 0.95 -22.63 19.89
C ALA A 111 0.76 -21.63 18.74
N HIS A 112 1.30 -21.95 17.55
CA HIS A 112 1.15 -21.12 16.36
C HIS A 112 -0.30 -21.04 15.88
N LYS A 113 -1.06 -22.12 16.01
CA LYS A 113 -2.51 -22.12 15.73
C LYS A 113 -3.27 -21.18 16.67
N LYS A 114 -2.96 -21.20 17.97
CA LYS A 114 -3.56 -20.28 18.97
C LYS A 114 -3.22 -18.82 18.63
N TRP A 115 -1.95 -18.54 18.35
CA TRP A 115 -1.50 -17.24 17.88
C TRP A 115 -2.24 -16.81 16.61
N PHE A 116 -2.35 -17.69 15.60
CA PHE A 116 -3.00 -17.37 14.33
C PHE A 116 -4.49 -17.07 14.51
N GLN A 117 -5.17 -17.72 15.46
CA GLN A 117 -6.55 -17.41 15.81
C GLN A 117 -6.68 -16.00 16.40
N GLN A 118 -5.80 -15.63 17.33
CA GLN A 118 -5.75 -14.28 17.91
C GLN A 118 -5.43 -13.22 16.85
N TYR A 119 -4.41 -13.46 16.03
CA TYR A 119 -4.04 -12.62 14.90
C TYR A 119 -5.24 -12.34 13.97
N ASN A 120 -5.99 -13.38 13.61
CA ASN A 120 -7.17 -13.22 12.77
C ASN A 120 -8.30 -12.44 13.45
N ALA A 121 -8.48 -12.60 14.76
CA ALA A 121 -9.49 -11.85 15.52
C ALA A 121 -9.15 -10.35 15.54
N LEU A 122 -7.91 -10.00 15.89
CA LEU A 122 -7.43 -8.62 15.93
C LEU A 122 -7.44 -7.97 14.55
N LYS A 123 -6.98 -8.69 13.52
CA LYS A 123 -7.02 -8.21 12.13
C LYS A 123 -8.45 -7.92 11.67
N LYS A 124 -9.41 -8.77 12.04
CA LYS A 124 -10.84 -8.55 11.74
C LYS A 124 -11.40 -7.36 12.52
N ALA A 125 -11.03 -7.19 13.79
CA ALA A 125 -11.41 -6.02 14.58
C ALA A 125 -10.92 -4.76 13.87
N GLN A 126 -9.60 -4.62 13.68
CA GLN A 126 -8.99 -3.51 12.94
C GLN A 126 -9.70 -3.19 11.62
N GLN A 127 -10.00 -4.21 10.79
CA GLN A 127 -10.72 -4.01 9.54
C GLN A 127 -12.15 -3.50 9.72
N ARG A 128 -12.87 -3.98 10.75
CA ARG A 128 -14.21 -3.49 11.09
C ARG A 128 -14.15 -2.03 11.55
N ALA A 129 -13.28 -1.69 12.49
CA ALA A 129 -13.09 -0.32 12.95
C ALA A 129 -12.80 0.65 11.80
N ILE A 130 -11.88 0.31 10.90
CA ILE A 130 -11.57 1.14 9.73
C ILE A 130 -12.78 1.28 8.80
N LYS A 131 -13.53 0.18 8.58
CA LYS A 131 -14.71 0.18 7.71
C LYS A 131 -15.83 1.04 8.31
N GLU A 132 -16.07 0.94 9.60
CA GLU A 132 -17.07 1.72 10.33
C GLU A 132 -16.71 3.20 10.37
N TRP A 133 -15.44 3.53 10.63
CA TRP A 133 -14.97 4.91 10.56
C TRP A 133 -15.17 5.52 9.18
N LYS A 134 -14.85 4.79 8.10
CA LYS A 134 -15.12 5.24 6.72
C LYS A 134 -16.60 5.49 6.48
N LYS A 135 -17.45 4.54 6.86
CA LYS A 135 -18.91 4.64 6.73
C LYS A 135 -19.47 5.83 7.50
N ASN A 136 -19.01 6.05 8.73
CA ASN A 136 -19.46 7.16 9.57
C ASN A 136 -18.98 8.51 9.05
N LYS A 137 -17.78 8.56 8.44
CA LYS A 137 -17.26 9.75 7.78
C LYS A 137 -18.07 10.12 6.53
N GLU A 138 -18.50 9.14 5.75
CA GLU A 138 -19.35 9.33 4.57
C GLU A 138 -20.76 9.79 4.96
N LYS A 139 -21.41 9.14 5.94
CA LYS A 139 -22.71 9.57 6.46
C LYS A 139 -22.74 11.01 6.96
N LYS A 140 -21.71 11.44 7.69
CA LYS A 140 -21.60 12.84 8.16
C LYS A 140 -21.42 13.85 7.01
N LYS A 141 -20.92 13.40 5.86
CA LYS A 141 -20.83 14.24 4.66
C LYS A 141 -22.19 14.35 3.96
N GLU A 142 -22.98 13.27 3.97
CA GLU A 142 -24.35 13.22 3.41
C GLU A 142 -25.37 13.97 4.29
N GLU A 143 -25.32 13.82 5.62
CA GLU A 143 -26.21 14.52 6.56
C GLU A 143 -25.98 16.04 6.60
N LYS A 144 -24.78 16.51 6.21
CA LYS A 144 -24.51 17.95 6.08
C LYS A 144 -25.13 18.56 4.81
N ILE A 145 -25.68 17.74 3.91
CA ILE A 145 -26.27 18.16 2.63
C ILE A 145 -27.81 18.28 2.72
N GLU A 146 -28.48 17.70 3.72
CA GLU A 146 -29.92 17.93 3.96
C GLU A 146 -30.17 18.42 5.38
N PRO A 147 -30.58 19.70 5.53
CA PRO A 147 -31.99 20.03 5.37
C PRO A 147 -32.20 21.40 4.70
N LEU A 148 -32.46 21.41 3.39
CA LEU A 148 -33.14 22.48 2.64
C LEU A 148 -33.16 22.06 1.16
N GLU A 149 -34.10 21.22 0.75
CA GLU A 149 -34.52 21.19 -0.66
C GLU A 149 -35.88 20.49 -0.81
N LEU A 150 -36.90 21.13 -0.25
CA LEU A 150 -38.26 21.07 -0.78
C LEU A 150 -38.53 22.35 -1.59
N VAL A 151 -37.63 22.63 -2.53
CA VAL A 151 -37.83 23.62 -3.60
C VAL A 151 -37.33 22.99 -4.89
N GLU A 152 -38.28 22.41 -5.61
CA GLU A 152 -38.10 22.07 -7.01
C GLU A 152 -37.62 23.29 -7.81
N ASN A 153 -36.81 23.00 -8.81
CA ASN A 153 -36.53 23.79 -10.00
C ASN A 153 -35.49 24.91 -9.84
N ILE A 154 -34.23 24.62 -10.16
CA ILE A 154 -33.37 25.39 -11.08
C ILE A 154 -32.28 24.47 -11.68
N ASN A 155 -32.38 24.27 -13.00
CA ASN A 155 -31.32 23.96 -13.98
C ASN A 155 -30.44 22.69 -13.87
N LYS A 156 -30.83 21.73 -14.72
CA LYS A 156 -30.00 20.82 -15.53
C LYS A 156 -28.53 21.29 -15.69
N PRO A 157 -27.51 20.45 -15.41
CA PRO A 157 -26.13 20.82 -15.72
C PRO A 157 -25.93 20.88 -17.23
N GLU A 158 -25.62 22.07 -17.73
CA GLU A 158 -25.12 22.27 -19.07
C GLU A 158 -23.88 21.40 -19.29
N HIS A 159 -23.94 20.70 -20.41
CA HIS A 159 -22.87 19.97 -21.06
C HIS A 159 -21.66 20.90 -21.24
N PHE A 160 -20.62 20.74 -20.42
CA PHE A 160 -19.33 21.40 -20.62
C PHE A 160 -18.81 21.03 -22.01
N LYS A 161 -18.90 21.98 -22.96
CA LYS A 161 -18.31 21.84 -24.29
C LYS A 161 -16.79 21.82 -24.11
N THR A 162 -16.21 20.63 -24.05
CA THR A 162 -14.77 20.45 -24.23
C THR A 162 -14.40 20.97 -25.62
N SER A 163 -13.62 22.06 -25.68
CA SER A 163 -13.02 22.55 -26.91
C SER A 163 -12.17 21.43 -27.55
N PRO A 164 -12.17 21.27 -28.89
CA PRO A 164 -11.34 20.28 -29.58
C PRO A 164 -9.84 20.41 -29.23
N GLU A 165 -9.38 21.62 -28.89
CA GLU A 165 -7.99 21.87 -28.48
C GLU A 165 -7.61 21.22 -27.16
N THR A 166 -8.57 21.08 -26.22
CA THR A 166 -8.31 20.42 -24.93
C THR A 166 -8.22 18.91 -25.07
N LYS A 167 -8.92 18.32 -26.05
CA LYS A 167 -8.81 16.89 -26.36
C LYS A 167 -7.48 16.54 -27.01
N GLN A 168 -7.01 17.38 -27.93
CA GLN A 168 -5.73 17.19 -28.60
C GLN A 168 -4.55 17.28 -27.62
N LYS A 169 -4.58 18.22 -26.68
CA LYS A 169 -3.54 18.35 -25.64
C LYS A 169 -3.47 17.15 -24.69
N ILE A 170 -4.58 16.45 -24.47
CA ILE A 170 -4.63 15.22 -23.66
C ILE A 170 -4.08 14.01 -24.45
N GLU A 171 -4.35 13.94 -25.75
CA GLU A 171 -3.79 12.90 -26.62
C GLU A 171 -2.29 13.09 -26.85
N ASP A 172 -1.84 14.32 -27.08
CA ASP A 172 -0.41 14.65 -27.20
C ASP A 172 0.36 14.31 -25.92
N TRP A 173 -0.24 14.52 -24.75
CA TRP A 173 0.34 14.11 -23.48
C TRP A 173 0.41 12.57 -23.34
N LYS A 174 -0.63 11.83 -23.77
CA LYS A 174 -0.62 10.36 -23.76
C LYS A 174 0.42 9.77 -24.70
N VAL A 175 0.58 10.33 -25.90
CA VAL A 175 1.61 9.90 -26.87
C VAL A 175 3.02 10.19 -26.35
N ASN A 176 3.23 11.36 -25.74
CA ASN A 176 4.52 11.74 -25.16
C ASN A 176 4.90 10.87 -23.95
N VAL A 177 3.93 10.47 -23.12
CA VAL A 177 4.16 9.55 -22.00
C VAL A 177 4.46 8.13 -22.49
N ASN A 178 3.81 7.66 -23.57
CA ASN A 178 4.08 6.33 -24.12
C ASN A 178 5.50 6.22 -24.72
N LEU A 179 5.99 7.27 -25.39
CA LEU A 179 7.35 7.34 -25.96
C LEU A 179 8.46 7.35 -24.90
N HIS A 180 8.23 7.98 -23.73
CA HIS A 180 9.18 7.95 -22.61
C HIS A 180 9.20 6.59 -21.90
N SER A 181 8.08 5.85 -21.88
CA SER A 181 8.04 4.49 -21.35
C SER A 181 8.71 3.48 -22.28
N GLU A 182 8.61 3.68 -23.60
CA GLU A 182 9.21 2.81 -24.61
C GLU A 182 10.73 3.07 -24.78
N SER A 183 11.19 4.29 -24.52
CA SER A 183 12.63 4.63 -24.55
C SER A 183 13.37 4.11 -23.30
N SER A 184 12.72 4.11 -22.13
CA SER A 184 13.30 3.58 -20.89
C SER A 184 13.30 2.04 -20.84
N CYS A 185 12.34 1.38 -21.49
CA CYS A 185 12.23 -0.08 -21.56
C CYS A 185 13.23 -0.76 -22.52
N ASN A 186 13.69 -0.06 -23.57
CA ASN A 186 14.58 -0.66 -24.58
C ASN A 186 16.08 -0.61 -24.22
N ILE A 187 16.50 0.26 -23.30
CA ILE A 187 17.88 0.28 -22.77
C ILE A 187 18.09 -0.85 -21.76
N ALA A 188 17.10 -1.12 -20.89
CA ALA A 188 17.16 -2.22 -19.92
C ALA A 188 17.14 -3.62 -20.59
N LYS A 189 16.50 -3.75 -21.76
CA LYS A 189 16.44 -5.03 -22.49
C LYS A 189 17.69 -5.34 -23.33
N ARG A 190 18.48 -4.35 -23.75
CA ARG A 190 19.77 -4.57 -24.46
C ARG A 190 20.96 -4.80 -23.53
N VAL A 191 20.92 -4.29 -22.30
CA VAL A 191 21.98 -4.56 -21.29
C VAL A 191 21.86 -5.97 -20.69
N LEU A 192 20.64 -6.51 -20.58
CA LEU A 192 20.42 -7.87 -20.03
C LEU A 192 20.53 -9.01 -21.06
N THR A 193 20.48 -8.73 -22.36
CA THR A 193 20.66 -9.76 -23.40
C THR A 193 22.12 -9.94 -23.86
N LEU A 194 23.01 -8.98 -23.60
CA LEU A 194 24.44 -9.13 -23.87
C LEU A 194 25.24 -9.74 -22.70
N ASN A 195 24.69 -9.73 -21.48
CA ASN A 195 25.34 -10.37 -20.32
C ASN A 195 24.91 -11.82 -20.09
N TYR A 196 23.94 -12.34 -20.85
CA TYR A 196 23.49 -13.74 -20.76
C TYR A 196 23.92 -14.63 -21.93
N TYR A 197 24.61 -14.08 -22.95
CA TYR A 197 25.13 -14.85 -24.09
C TYR A 197 26.67 -14.86 -24.23
N PHE A 198 27.40 -14.30 -23.27
CA PHE A 198 28.88 -14.40 -23.20
C PHE A 198 29.40 -15.26 -22.04
N LYS A 199 28.51 -15.94 -21.30
CA LYS A 199 28.86 -16.80 -20.16
C LYS A 199 28.25 -18.21 -20.26
N TRP A 200 28.02 -18.70 -21.48
CA TRP A 200 27.60 -20.08 -21.79
C TRP A 200 28.40 -20.70 -22.96
N SER A 201 29.61 -20.18 -23.22
CA SER A 201 30.48 -20.67 -24.30
C SER A 201 31.97 -20.68 -23.90
N LEU A 202 32.28 -21.15 -22.68
CA LEU A 202 33.65 -21.51 -22.29
C LEU A 202 33.66 -22.63 -21.23
N LEU A 203 33.13 -23.80 -21.58
CA LEU A 203 33.48 -25.07 -20.92
C LEU A 203 34.62 -25.70 -21.76
N PRO A 204 35.83 -25.88 -21.22
CA PRO A 204 36.91 -26.51 -21.95
C PRO A 204 36.74 -28.03 -22.04
N LEU A 205 36.95 -28.56 -23.25
CA LEU A 205 37.30 -29.95 -23.51
C LEU A 205 38.48 -30.37 -22.62
N ARG A 206 38.41 -31.57 -21.99
CA ARG A 206 39.54 -32.51 -22.01
C ARG A 206 39.11 -33.95 -21.69
N SER A 207 39.51 -34.83 -22.61
CA SER A 207 39.47 -36.30 -22.61
C SER A 207 40.14 -36.97 -21.41
N ALA A 208 39.77 -38.24 -21.17
CA ALA A 208 40.62 -39.44 -21.32
C ALA A 208 39.92 -40.64 -20.64
N GLU A 209 39.56 -41.68 -21.40
CA GLU A 209 40.31 -42.96 -21.50
C GLU A 209 40.39 -43.74 -20.17
N SER A 210 39.62 -44.82 -20.04
CA SER A 210 40.08 -46.21 -20.22
C SER A 210 38.91 -47.19 -20.18
#